data_AF-A0AAW4QE00-F1
#
_entry.id   AF-A0AAW4QE00-F1
#
_cell.length_a   1.000
_cell.length_b   1.000
_cell.length_c   1.000
_cell.angle_alpha   90.00
_cell.angle_beta   90.00
_cell.angle_gamma   90.00
#
_symmetry.space_group_name_H-M   'P 1'
#
loop_
_entity.id
_entity.type
_entity.pdbx_description
1 polymer ?
#
loop_
_entity_poly.entity_id
_entity_poly.type
_entity_poly.pdbx_seq_one_letter_code
_entity_poly.pdbx_strand_id
1 'polypeptide(L)'
;MAKKHIRYTNDHQAELGKLLRELGYRHGLWQVFRDFVAMCAIAISNAVDKRQFAAREAEYMKIVGRYTKEEADMMARGLAHVTFGLEAGMCDFLGSLFMNLELGDSWKGQFFTPYEVSYLMAAINMGDRAPVEIEKKGFITLCDPCVGGGAMVIAAAHALQDAKINYQQHMHAVAVDIDIVAVQMAYVQLSLLHIPAVVYHGNSLSVETWSTWRTPAHVLGFWDVKLRRAGDAATLTVPAAQSRAEEAADDAEAEAEAMPTAAALAPSPVPALAADINLRGQLALF
;
A
#
# COMPACT_ATOMS: atom_id res chain seq x y z
N MET A 1 30.99 -4.60 -22.50
CA MET A 1 29.80 -4.58 -21.61
C MET A 1 28.70 -5.39 -22.29
N ALA A 2 28.22 -6.47 -21.67
CA ALA A 2 27.08 -7.22 -22.21
C ALA A 2 25.83 -6.31 -22.19
N LYS A 3 25.11 -6.21 -23.32
CA LYS A 3 23.78 -5.58 -23.33
C LYS A 3 22.89 -6.42 -22.42
N LYS A 4 22.56 -5.91 -21.24
CA LYS A 4 21.59 -6.54 -20.33
C LYS A 4 20.25 -6.58 -21.07
N HIS A 5 19.71 -7.78 -21.27
CA HIS A 5 18.43 -7.94 -21.94
C HIS A 5 17.35 -7.46 -20.98
N ILE A 6 16.81 -6.26 -21.22
CA ILE A 6 15.66 -5.77 -20.47
C ILE A 6 14.48 -6.69 -20.78
N ARG A 7 13.89 -7.28 -19.76
CA ARG A 7 12.71 -8.13 -19.90
C ARG A 7 11.50 -7.35 -19.39
N TYR A 8 10.74 -6.79 -20.33
CA TYR A 8 9.46 -6.18 -20.02
C TYR A 8 8.41 -7.27 -19.75
N THR A 9 7.43 -6.98 -18.89
CA THR A 9 6.33 -7.90 -18.59
C THR A 9 5.38 -8.06 -19.78
N ASN A 10 5.16 -6.98 -20.53
CA ASN A 10 4.39 -6.97 -21.78
C ASN A 10 4.78 -5.76 -22.65
N ASP A 11 4.18 -5.67 -23.84
CA ASP A 11 4.45 -4.60 -24.82
C ASP A 11 4.11 -3.21 -24.27
N HIS A 12 3.05 -3.08 -23.47
CA HIS A 12 2.70 -1.79 -22.85
C HIS A 12 3.76 -1.31 -21.85
N GLN A 13 4.38 -2.22 -21.10
CA GLN A 13 5.50 -1.86 -20.22
C GLN A 13 6.71 -1.38 -21.01
N ALA A 14 6.97 -1.99 -22.18
CA ALA A 14 8.03 -1.55 -23.08
C ALA A 14 7.77 -0.15 -23.64
N GLU A 15 6.54 0.13 -24.08
CA GLU A 15 6.14 1.46 -24.57
C GLU A 15 6.20 2.54 -23.48
N LEU A 16 5.74 2.23 -22.26
CA LEU A 16 5.92 3.14 -21.13
C LEU A 16 7.41 3.41 -20.87
N GLY A 17 8.25 2.38 -20.88
CA GLY A 17 9.69 2.53 -20.69
C GLY A 17 10.35 3.43 -21.75
N LYS A 18 9.93 3.35 -23.01
CA LYS A 18 10.38 4.25 -24.08
C LYS A 18 9.94 5.69 -23.83
N LEU A 19 8.66 5.88 -23.52
CA LEU A 19 8.06 7.20 -23.25
C LEU A 19 8.77 7.90 -22.09
N LEU A 20 9.00 7.20 -20.97
CA LEU A 20 9.70 7.78 -19.82
C LEU A 20 11.16 8.12 -20.14
N ARG A 21 11.85 7.31 -20.96
CA ARG A 21 13.22 7.63 -21.42
C ARG A 21 13.26 8.86 -22.31
N GLU A 22 12.27 9.04 -23.17
CA GLU A 22 12.15 10.22 -24.02
C GLU A 22 12.00 11.50 -23.18
N LEU A 23 11.07 11.51 -22.23
CA LEU A 23 10.91 12.62 -21.28
C LEU A 23 12.17 12.81 -20.40
N GLY A 24 12.82 11.69 -20.07
CA GLY A 24 14.03 11.64 -19.25
C GLY A 24 15.23 12.38 -19.84
N TYR A 25 15.30 12.60 -21.17
CA TYR A 25 16.37 13.38 -21.78
C TYR A 25 16.43 14.83 -21.28
N ARG A 26 15.27 15.41 -20.97
CA ARG A 26 15.17 16.81 -20.51
C ARG A 26 15.13 16.92 -18.99
N HIS A 27 14.36 16.05 -18.34
CA HIS A 27 14.02 16.19 -16.92
C HIS A 27 14.77 15.21 -15.99
N GLY A 28 15.52 14.27 -16.56
CA GLY A 28 16.17 13.18 -15.83
C GLY A 28 15.20 12.02 -15.58
N LEU A 29 15.60 10.81 -15.97
CA LEU A 29 14.72 9.64 -15.98
C LEU A 29 14.12 9.30 -14.60
N TRP A 30 14.91 9.40 -13.54
CA TRP A 30 14.42 9.14 -12.17
C TRP A 30 13.34 10.14 -11.75
N GLN A 31 13.56 11.43 -12.04
CA GLN A 31 12.61 12.49 -11.70
C GLN A 31 11.32 12.35 -12.52
N VAL A 32 11.42 12.00 -13.81
CA VAL A 32 10.27 11.69 -14.67
C VAL A 32 9.47 10.51 -14.13
N PHE A 33 10.12 9.42 -13.74
CA PHE A 33 9.43 8.25 -13.19
C PHE A 33 8.70 8.60 -11.88
N ARG A 34 9.40 9.28 -10.96
CA ARG A 34 8.83 9.76 -9.69
C ARG A 34 7.61 10.65 -9.91
N ASP A 35 7.71 11.62 -10.82
CA ASP A 35 6.62 12.53 -11.13
C ASP A 35 5.45 11.81 -11.80
N PHE A 36 5.74 10.89 -12.72
CA PHE A 36 4.75 10.07 -13.39
C PHE A 36 3.90 9.28 -12.38
N VAL A 37 4.52 8.53 -11.47
CA VAL A 37 3.76 7.73 -10.48
C VAL A 37 3.02 8.60 -9.48
N ALA A 38 3.59 9.74 -9.08
CA ALA A 38 2.93 10.70 -8.20
C ALA A 38 1.68 11.32 -8.87
N MET A 39 1.81 11.77 -10.12
CA MET A 39 0.69 12.31 -10.89
C MET A 39 -0.43 11.29 -11.06
N CYS A 40 -0.09 10.04 -11.42
CA CYS A 40 -1.06 8.95 -11.54
C CYS A 40 -1.77 8.66 -10.21
N ALA A 41 -1.01 8.53 -9.12
CA ALA A 41 -1.55 8.25 -7.79
C ALA A 41 -2.49 9.36 -7.33
N ILE A 42 -2.11 10.62 -7.52
CA ILE A 42 -2.95 11.78 -7.15
C ILE A 42 -4.22 11.81 -7.99
N ALA A 43 -4.14 11.66 -9.31
CA ALA A 43 -5.30 11.69 -10.19
C ALA A 43 -6.35 10.63 -9.80
N ILE A 44 -5.89 9.39 -9.54
CA ILE A 44 -6.75 8.29 -9.09
C ILE A 44 -7.36 8.60 -7.72
N SER A 45 -6.54 9.05 -6.76
CA SER A 45 -7.01 9.40 -5.42
C SER A 45 -8.07 10.49 -5.46
N ASN A 46 -7.82 11.56 -6.21
CA ASN A 46 -8.69 12.75 -6.24
C ASN A 46 -10.09 12.44 -6.78
N ALA A 47 -10.25 11.35 -7.52
CA ALA A 47 -11.55 10.85 -7.96
C ALA A 47 -12.43 10.39 -6.78
N VAL A 48 -11.86 9.87 -5.69
CA VAL A 48 -12.60 9.17 -4.61
C VAL A 48 -12.34 9.70 -3.20
N ASP A 49 -11.14 10.18 -2.88
CA ASP A 49 -10.74 10.63 -1.54
C ASP A 49 -10.76 12.16 -1.45
N LYS A 50 -11.93 12.72 -1.16
CA LYS A 50 -12.12 14.17 -1.04
C LYS A 50 -11.45 14.78 0.19
N ARG A 51 -11.08 13.99 1.19
CA ARG A 51 -10.41 14.49 2.41
C ARG A 51 -8.99 14.98 2.09
N GLN A 52 -8.31 14.30 1.18
CA GLN A 52 -6.93 14.61 0.80
C GLN A 52 -6.84 15.47 -0.48
N PHE A 53 -7.96 15.76 -1.14
CA PHE A 53 -8.02 16.36 -2.46
C PHE A 53 -7.23 17.67 -2.56
N ALA A 54 -7.45 18.63 -1.66
CA ALA A 54 -6.84 19.95 -1.77
C ALA A 54 -5.30 19.91 -1.74
N ALA A 55 -4.73 19.16 -0.80
CA ALA A 55 -3.28 19.00 -0.67
C ALA A 55 -2.68 18.22 -1.86
N ARG A 56 -3.34 17.14 -2.28
CA ARG A 56 -2.90 16.33 -3.43
C ARG A 56 -2.98 17.11 -4.73
N GLU A 57 -4.08 17.82 -4.99
CA GLU A 57 -4.25 18.65 -6.19
C GLU A 57 -3.19 19.75 -6.27
N ALA A 58 -2.86 20.40 -5.16
CA ALA A 58 -1.78 21.39 -5.12
C ALA A 58 -0.42 20.78 -5.51
N GLU A 59 -0.10 19.58 -5.02
CA GLU A 59 1.13 18.89 -5.39
C GLU A 59 1.10 18.43 -6.86
N TYR A 60 -0.04 17.94 -7.37
CA TYR A 60 -0.21 17.62 -8.78
C TYR A 60 0.08 18.83 -9.67
N MET A 61 -0.53 19.98 -9.36
CA MET A 61 -0.36 21.21 -10.13
C MET A 61 1.09 21.72 -10.11
N LYS A 62 1.79 21.55 -8.98
CA LYS A 62 3.22 21.83 -8.85
C LYS A 62 4.09 20.88 -9.67
N ILE A 63 3.72 19.59 -9.76
CA ILE A 63 4.44 18.61 -10.58
C ILE A 63 4.23 18.88 -12.05
N VAL A 64 2.98 18.91 -12.51
CA VAL A 64 2.63 19.07 -13.93
C VAL A 64 3.12 20.41 -14.49
N GLY A 65 3.19 21.47 -13.67
CA GLY A 65 3.71 22.78 -14.09
C GLY A 65 5.19 22.80 -14.50
N ARG A 66 5.96 21.71 -14.24
CA ARG A 66 7.32 21.55 -14.76
C ARG A 66 7.36 21.02 -16.19
N TYR A 67 6.27 20.46 -16.66
CA TYR A 67 6.14 19.83 -17.96
C TYR A 67 5.37 20.75 -18.91
N THR A 68 5.75 20.73 -20.18
CA THR A 68 4.94 21.30 -21.26
C THR A 68 3.62 20.54 -21.39
N LYS A 69 2.66 21.11 -22.11
CA LYS A 69 1.38 20.45 -22.36
C LYS A 69 1.58 19.11 -23.07
N GLU A 70 2.47 19.08 -24.05
CA GLU A 70 2.79 17.88 -24.84
C GLU A 70 3.43 16.79 -23.96
N GLU A 71 4.36 17.16 -23.08
CA GLU A 71 4.98 16.24 -22.11
C GLU A 71 3.95 15.73 -21.08
N ALA A 72 3.01 16.58 -20.62
CA ALA A 72 1.92 16.17 -19.74
C ALA A 72 0.94 15.20 -20.44
N ASP A 73 0.64 15.43 -21.73
CA ASP A 73 -0.15 14.49 -22.54
C ASP A 73 0.58 13.15 -22.71
N MET A 74 1.90 13.15 -22.84
CA MET A 74 2.69 11.92 -22.83
C MET A 74 2.58 11.19 -21.49
N MET A 75 2.67 11.88 -20.35
CA MET A 75 2.44 11.28 -19.03
C MET A 75 1.05 10.65 -18.93
N ALA A 76 0.01 11.31 -19.44
CA ALA A 76 -1.35 10.76 -19.46
C ALA A 76 -1.46 9.48 -20.33
N ARG A 77 -0.79 9.44 -21.49
CA ARG A 77 -0.66 8.21 -22.31
C ARG A 77 0.10 7.11 -21.57
N GLY A 78 1.09 7.48 -20.77
CA GLY A 78 1.79 6.55 -19.88
C GLY A 78 0.84 5.82 -18.93
N LEU A 79 -0.13 6.52 -18.32
CA LEU A 79 -1.14 5.90 -17.46
C LEU A 79 -2.03 4.90 -18.22
N ALA A 80 -2.35 5.19 -19.49
CA ALA A 80 -3.07 4.25 -20.35
C ALA A 80 -2.26 2.95 -20.56
N HIS A 81 -0.94 3.04 -20.75
CA HIS A 81 -0.08 1.86 -20.84
C HIS A 81 -0.04 1.04 -19.55
N VAL A 82 0.00 1.68 -18.37
CA VAL A 82 -0.10 0.96 -17.09
C VAL A 82 -1.44 0.22 -17.00
N THR A 83 -2.53 0.90 -17.38
CA THR A 83 -3.89 0.35 -17.33
C THR A 83 -4.02 -0.87 -18.24
N PHE A 84 -3.70 -0.75 -19.53
CA PHE A 84 -3.78 -1.87 -20.47
C PHE A 84 -2.79 -2.99 -20.13
N GLY A 85 -1.62 -2.63 -19.59
CA GLY A 85 -0.63 -3.59 -19.15
C GLY A 85 -1.13 -4.48 -18.00
N LEU A 86 -1.83 -3.91 -17.03
CA LEU A 86 -2.43 -4.64 -15.91
C LEU A 86 -3.72 -5.38 -16.30
N GLU A 87 -4.46 -4.87 -17.30
CA GLU A 87 -5.65 -5.53 -17.85
C GLU A 87 -5.29 -6.82 -18.60
N ALA A 88 -4.13 -6.85 -19.28
CA ALA A 88 -3.62 -8.05 -19.96
C ALA A 88 -3.28 -9.20 -19.01
N GLY A 89 -2.95 -8.89 -17.75
CA GLY A 89 -2.65 -9.88 -16.72
C GLY A 89 -2.02 -9.26 -15.48
N MET A 90 -2.28 -9.88 -14.32
CA MET A 90 -1.68 -9.44 -13.05
C MET A 90 -0.17 -9.62 -13.07
N CYS A 91 0.55 -8.55 -12.77
CA CYS A 91 1.99 -8.54 -12.60
C CYS A 91 2.42 -7.34 -11.75
N ASP A 92 3.67 -7.33 -11.29
CA ASP A 92 4.30 -6.11 -10.77
C ASP A 92 4.80 -5.22 -11.92
N PHE A 93 3.87 -4.56 -12.59
CA PHE A 93 4.11 -3.70 -13.74
C PHE A 93 4.99 -2.47 -13.44
N LEU A 94 4.74 -1.72 -12.36
CA LEU A 94 5.53 -0.52 -12.07
C LEU A 94 6.83 -0.86 -11.34
N GLY A 95 6.80 -1.81 -10.40
CA GLY A 95 7.99 -2.22 -9.65
C GLY A 95 9.01 -2.91 -10.54
N SER A 96 8.59 -3.82 -11.44
CA SER A 96 9.54 -4.45 -12.35
C SER A 96 10.10 -3.47 -13.39
N LEU A 97 9.29 -2.48 -13.84
CA LEU A 97 9.79 -1.42 -14.70
C LEU A 97 10.81 -0.54 -13.98
N PHE A 98 10.55 -0.16 -12.72
CA PHE A 98 11.49 0.61 -11.90
C PHE A 98 12.86 -0.09 -11.79
N MET A 99 12.85 -1.40 -11.51
CA MET A 99 14.08 -2.21 -11.47
C MET A 99 14.75 -2.32 -12.85
N ASN A 100 13.98 -2.51 -13.92
CA ASN A 100 14.48 -2.61 -15.29
C ASN A 100 15.09 -1.30 -15.82
N LEU A 101 14.58 -0.16 -15.37
CA LEU A 101 15.12 1.16 -15.67
C LEU A 101 16.32 1.53 -14.78
N GLU A 102 16.70 0.65 -13.84
CA GLU A 102 17.80 0.83 -12.89
C GLU A 102 17.64 2.11 -12.06
N LEU A 103 16.39 2.41 -11.68
CA LEU A 103 16.03 3.60 -10.91
C LEU A 103 16.14 3.40 -9.40
N GLY A 104 16.38 2.17 -8.96
CA GLY A 104 16.76 1.88 -7.59
C GLY A 104 18.10 2.53 -7.28
N ASP A 105 18.17 3.29 -6.19
CA ASP A 105 19.43 3.81 -5.69
C ASP A 105 20.34 2.63 -5.33
N SER A 106 21.40 2.41 -6.12
CA SER A 106 22.44 1.41 -5.86
C SER A 106 23.09 1.60 -4.47
N TRP A 107 23.01 2.81 -3.92
CA TRP A 107 23.44 3.17 -2.56
C TRP A 107 22.40 2.88 -1.46
N LYS A 108 21.09 2.84 -1.76
CA LYS A 108 20.04 2.48 -0.80
C LYS A 108 19.70 1.00 -0.81
N GLY A 109 20.16 0.24 -1.81
CA GLY A 109 20.00 -1.21 -1.86
C GLY A 109 18.55 -1.67 -1.96
N GLN A 110 17.66 -0.88 -2.59
CA GLN A 110 16.28 -1.31 -2.82
C GLN A 110 16.26 -2.43 -3.87
N PHE A 111 15.82 -3.61 -3.43
CA PHE A 111 15.55 -4.74 -4.30
C PHE A 111 14.12 -5.20 -4.05
N PHE A 112 13.32 -5.22 -5.11
CA PHE A 112 11.96 -5.73 -5.03
C PHE A 112 11.95 -7.26 -5.21
N THR A 113 11.05 -7.92 -4.49
CA THR A 113 10.81 -9.34 -4.63
C THR A 113 10.37 -9.64 -6.06
N PRO A 114 11.06 -10.56 -6.78
CA PRO A 114 10.62 -10.95 -8.12
C PRO A 114 9.19 -11.50 -8.08
N TYR A 115 8.36 -11.09 -9.05
CA TYR A 115 6.93 -11.39 -9.05
C TYR A 115 6.61 -12.89 -8.93
N GLU A 116 7.40 -13.76 -9.59
CA GLU A 116 7.20 -15.22 -9.52
C GLU A 116 7.42 -15.79 -8.11
N VAL A 117 8.35 -15.20 -7.34
CA VAL A 117 8.57 -15.58 -5.94
C VAL A 117 7.39 -15.12 -5.10
N SER A 118 6.90 -13.90 -5.31
CA SER A 118 5.69 -13.40 -4.66
C SER A 118 4.47 -14.29 -4.97
N TYR A 119 4.29 -14.70 -6.22
CA TYR A 119 3.20 -15.57 -6.65
C TYR A 119 3.29 -16.96 -6.01
N LEU A 120 4.48 -17.59 -6.02
CA LEU A 120 4.70 -18.86 -5.34
C LEU A 120 4.31 -18.78 -3.85
N MET A 121 4.78 -17.75 -3.15
CA MET A 121 4.47 -17.52 -1.73
C MET A 121 2.98 -17.30 -1.50
N ALA A 122 2.34 -16.50 -2.35
CA ALA A 122 0.90 -16.25 -2.28
C ALA A 122 0.10 -17.53 -2.51
N ALA A 123 0.43 -18.34 -3.51
CA ALA A 123 -0.27 -19.58 -3.82
C ALA A 123 -0.22 -20.57 -2.64
N ILE A 124 0.95 -20.71 -2.00
CA ILE A 124 1.11 -21.55 -0.80
C ILE A 124 0.26 -21.04 0.37
N ASN A 125 0.25 -19.73 0.61
CA ASN A 125 -0.45 -19.14 1.76
C ASN A 125 -1.96 -19.04 1.58
N MET A 126 -2.44 -18.77 0.36
CA MET A 126 -3.86 -18.56 0.08
C MET A 126 -4.64 -19.87 -0.11
N GLY A 127 -4.01 -20.92 -0.62
CA GLY A 127 -4.69 -22.15 -1.08
C GLY A 127 -5.74 -22.69 -0.11
N ASP A 128 -5.30 -23.18 1.05
CA ASP A 128 -6.21 -23.80 2.02
C ASP A 128 -6.78 -22.81 3.04
N ARG A 129 -6.06 -21.71 3.31
CA ARG A 129 -6.42 -20.77 4.38
C ARG A 129 -7.48 -19.76 3.96
N ALA A 130 -7.40 -19.26 2.73
CA ALA A 130 -8.31 -18.20 2.29
C ALA A 130 -9.78 -18.66 2.25
N PRO A 131 -10.14 -19.84 1.70
CA PRO A 131 -11.54 -20.29 1.70
C PRO A 131 -12.15 -20.37 3.10
N VAL A 132 -11.40 -20.94 4.05
CA VAL A 132 -11.84 -21.12 5.45
C VAL A 132 -12.07 -19.78 6.15
N GLU A 133 -11.16 -18.82 5.97
CA GLU A 133 -11.31 -17.50 6.58
C GLU A 133 -12.43 -16.68 5.91
N ILE A 134 -12.59 -16.80 4.58
CA ILE A 134 -13.67 -16.14 3.84
C ILE A 134 -15.03 -16.69 4.26
N GLU A 135 -15.18 -18.01 4.45
CA GLU A 135 -16.43 -18.60 4.93
C GLU A 135 -16.82 -18.06 6.32
N LYS A 136 -15.84 -17.85 7.21
CA LYS A 136 -16.07 -17.36 8.57
C LYS A 136 -16.31 -15.85 8.66
N LYS A 137 -15.52 -15.04 7.95
CA LYS A 137 -15.46 -13.57 8.12
C LYS A 137 -15.98 -12.80 6.90
N GLY A 138 -16.20 -13.48 5.78
CA GLY A 138 -16.56 -12.89 4.49
C GLY A 138 -15.37 -12.40 3.67
N PHE A 139 -14.18 -12.25 4.25
CA PHE A 139 -12.97 -11.81 3.56
C PHE A 139 -11.70 -12.17 4.35
N ILE A 140 -10.55 -12.15 3.67
CA ILE A 140 -9.22 -12.16 4.29
C ILE A 140 -8.63 -10.75 4.35
N THR A 141 -7.76 -10.53 5.33
CA THR A 141 -6.93 -9.32 5.46
C THR A 141 -5.47 -9.68 5.35
N LEU A 142 -4.73 -8.91 4.55
CA LEU A 142 -3.30 -9.09 4.30
C LEU A 142 -2.51 -7.89 4.81
N CYS A 143 -1.29 -8.13 5.29
CA CYS A 143 -0.33 -7.09 5.66
C CYS A 143 0.95 -7.21 4.83
N ASP A 144 1.44 -6.09 4.30
CA ASP A 144 2.78 -5.96 3.73
C ASP A 144 3.50 -4.71 4.29
N PRO A 145 4.40 -4.86 5.28
CA PRO A 145 5.04 -3.75 5.99
C PRO A 145 6.21 -3.12 5.23
N CYS A 146 6.59 -3.64 4.07
CA CYS A 146 7.62 -3.09 3.19
C CYS A 146 7.23 -3.39 1.73
N VAL A 147 6.12 -2.79 1.31
CA VAL A 147 5.35 -3.21 0.14
C VAL A 147 6.08 -3.06 -1.19
N GLY A 148 7.08 -2.17 -1.27
CA GLY A 148 7.77 -1.86 -2.52
C GLY A 148 6.76 -1.46 -3.61
N GLY A 149 6.88 -2.07 -4.79
CA GLY A 149 5.92 -1.90 -5.89
C GLY A 149 4.53 -2.52 -5.65
N GLY A 150 4.32 -3.33 -4.60
CA GLY A 150 3.05 -4.03 -4.35
C GLY A 150 3.00 -5.45 -4.89
N ALA A 151 4.12 -6.02 -5.34
CA ALA A 151 4.20 -7.34 -5.96
C ALA A 151 3.52 -8.45 -5.12
N MET A 152 3.73 -8.46 -3.80
CA MET A 152 3.18 -9.49 -2.92
C MET A 152 1.65 -9.39 -2.78
N VAL A 153 1.12 -8.18 -2.66
CA VAL A 153 -0.32 -7.94 -2.58
C VAL A 153 -1.00 -8.29 -3.92
N ILE A 154 -0.38 -7.94 -5.05
CA ILE A 154 -0.87 -8.30 -6.38
C ILE A 154 -0.85 -9.83 -6.57
N ALA A 155 0.23 -10.49 -6.15
CA ALA A 155 0.36 -11.94 -6.19
C ALA A 155 -0.72 -12.66 -5.36
N ALA A 156 -1.08 -12.13 -4.18
CA ALA A 156 -2.18 -12.66 -3.38
C ALA A 156 -3.52 -12.56 -4.11
N ALA A 157 -3.81 -11.42 -4.74
CA ALA A 157 -5.01 -11.27 -5.57
C ALA A 157 -5.02 -12.25 -6.75
N HIS A 158 -3.86 -12.47 -7.38
CA HIS A 158 -3.69 -13.42 -8.48
C HIS A 158 -3.96 -14.86 -8.02
N ALA A 159 -3.38 -15.30 -6.90
CA ALA A 159 -3.62 -16.63 -6.34
C ALA A 159 -5.11 -16.87 -6.01
N LEU A 160 -5.81 -15.87 -5.48
CA LEU A 160 -7.25 -15.95 -5.25
C LEU A 160 -8.04 -16.05 -6.57
N GLN A 161 -7.65 -15.27 -7.58
CA GLN A 161 -8.28 -15.32 -8.90
C GLN A 161 -8.13 -16.71 -9.55
N ASP A 162 -6.97 -17.33 -9.44
CA ASP A 162 -6.73 -18.69 -9.93
C ASP A 162 -7.58 -19.73 -9.19
N ALA A 163 -7.72 -19.56 -7.88
CA ALA A 163 -8.63 -20.33 -7.03
C ALA A 163 -10.13 -19.99 -7.27
N LYS A 164 -10.46 -19.15 -8.26
CA LYS A 164 -11.83 -18.70 -8.59
C LYS A 164 -12.54 -17.95 -7.47
N ILE A 165 -11.76 -17.32 -6.58
CA ILE A 165 -12.24 -16.46 -5.51
C ILE A 165 -12.15 -15.00 -5.98
N ASN A 166 -13.25 -14.26 -5.82
CA ASN A 166 -13.28 -12.84 -6.16
C ASN A 166 -12.53 -12.02 -5.10
N TYR A 167 -11.23 -11.78 -5.33
CA TYR A 167 -10.38 -10.97 -4.45
C TYR A 167 -10.95 -9.56 -4.20
N GLN A 168 -11.66 -8.97 -5.16
CA GLN A 168 -12.21 -7.61 -5.03
C GLN A 168 -13.27 -7.50 -3.91
N GLN A 169 -13.93 -8.62 -3.59
CA GLN A 169 -14.94 -8.69 -2.53
C GLN A 169 -14.43 -9.37 -1.26
N HIS A 170 -13.48 -10.30 -1.41
CA HIS A 170 -13.05 -11.21 -0.35
C HIS A 170 -11.62 -10.99 0.15
N MET A 171 -10.95 -9.92 -0.29
CA MET A 171 -9.61 -9.56 0.18
C MET A 171 -9.54 -8.07 0.49
N HIS A 172 -8.84 -7.73 1.57
CA HIS A 172 -8.39 -6.38 1.87
C HIS A 172 -6.91 -6.38 2.25
N ALA A 173 -6.16 -5.39 1.79
CA ALA A 173 -4.74 -5.27 2.08
C ALA A 173 -4.40 -4.00 2.87
N VAL A 174 -3.49 -4.14 3.82
CA VAL A 174 -2.80 -3.05 4.49
C VAL A 174 -1.34 -3.13 4.08
N ALA A 175 -0.82 -2.04 3.54
CA ALA A 175 0.55 -1.98 3.04
C ALA A 175 1.27 -0.77 3.63
N VAL A 176 2.57 -0.86 3.84
CA VAL A 176 3.41 0.21 4.35
C VAL A 176 4.73 0.22 3.59
N ASP A 177 5.25 1.39 3.24
CA ASP A 177 6.64 1.55 2.80
C ASP A 177 7.22 2.88 3.28
N ILE A 178 8.54 2.91 3.45
CA ILE A 178 9.29 4.10 3.84
C ILE A 178 9.54 5.04 2.66
N ASP A 179 9.49 4.53 1.43
CA ASP A 179 9.69 5.31 0.21
C ASP A 179 8.34 5.68 -0.41
N ILE A 180 8.05 6.98 -0.51
CA ILE A 180 6.84 7.48 -1.16
C ILE A 180 6.70 7.04 -2.62
N VAL A 181 7.80 6.82 -3.35
CA VAL A 181 7.75 6.32 -4.74
C VAL A 181 7.25 4.88 -4.75
N ALA A 182 7.71 4.03 -3.82
CA ALA A 182 7.20 2.67 -3.64
C ALA A 182 5.71 2.68 -3.28
N VAL A 183 5.31 3.50 -2.30
CA VAL A 183 3.90 3.69 -1.92
C VAL A 183 3.03 4.08 -3.11
N GLN A 184 3.48 5.02 -3.94
CA GLN A 184 2.73 5.49 -5.10
C GLN A 184 2.66 4.43 -6.21
N MET A 185 3.74 3.68 -6.45
CA MET A 185 3.72 2.53 -7.35
C MET A 185 2.69 1.49 -6.89
N ALA A 186 2.78 1.03 -5.64
CA ALA A 186 1.83 0.08 -5.07
C ALA A 186 0.39 0.62 -5.17
N TYR A 187 0.17 1.86 -4.76
CA TYR A 187 -1.14 2.49 -4.81
C TYR A 187 -1.77 2.48 -6.21
N VAL A 188 -1.01 2.88 -7.24
CA VAL A 188 -1.52 2.92 -8.63
C VAL A 188 -1.88 1.52 -9.09
N GLN A 189 -0.99 0.53 -8.91
CA GLN A 189 -1.24 -0.84 -9.37
C GLN A 189 -2.44 -1.47 -8.67
N LEU A 190 -2.52 -1.36 -7.33
CA LEU A 190 -3.64 -1.88 -6.55
C LEU A 190 -4.96 -1.21 -6.92
N SER A 191 -4.94 0.10 -7.21
CA SER A 191 -6.13 0.83 -7.64
C SER A 191 -6.65 0.37 -9.00
N LEU A 192 -5.75 0.20 -9.99
CA LEU A 192 -6.12 -0.23 -11.34
C LEU A 192 -6.58 -1.70 -11.38
N LEU A 193 -6.02 -2.56 -10.53
CA LEU A 193 -6.46 -3.94 -10.35
C LEU A 193 -7.73 -4.07 -9.48
N HIS A 194 -8.29 -2.95 -9.01
CA HIS A 194 -9.45 -2.90 -8.13
C HIS A 194 -9.28 -3.72 -6.83
N ILE A 195 -8.06 -3.74 -6.28
CA ILE A 195 -7.76 -4.42 -5.02
C ILE A 195 -8.12 -3.47 -3.86
N PRO A 196 -9.01 -3.86 -2.93
CA PRO A 196 -9.28 -3.06 -1.75
C PRO A 196 -8.05 -2.99 -0.84
N ALA A 197 -7.45 -1.81 -0.75
CA ALA A 197 -6.25 -1.60 0.07
C ALA A 197 -6.14 -0.20 0.69
N VAL A 198 -5.40 -0.14 1.80
CA VAL A 198 -4.83 1.09 2.37
C VAL A 198 -3.30 0.97 2.34
N VAL A 199 -2.64 1.91 1.66
CA VAL A 199 -1.18 1.99 1.57
C VAL A 199 -0.70 3.19 2.39
N TYR A 200 0.18 2.94 3.35
CA TYR A 200 0.76 3.95 4.21
C TYR A 200 2.19 4.29 3.77
N HIS A 201 2.48 5.58 3.69
CA HIS A 201 3.86 6.06 3.70
C HIS A 201 4.26 6.22 5.15
N GLY A 202 5.19 5.39 5.61
CA GLY A 202 5.48 5.25 7.02
C GLY A 202 6.66 4.32 7.29
N ASN A 203 7.03 4.23 8.56
CA ASN A 203 8.01 3.28 9.03
C ASN A 203 7.32 2.21 9.87
N SER A 204 7.27 0.99 9.36
CA SER A 204 6.61 -0.15 10.01
C SER A 204 7.23 -0.54 11.35
N LEU A 205 8.52 -0.24 11.57
CA LEU A 205 9.21 -0.55 12.82
C LEU A 205 8.87 0.46 13.93
N SER A 206 8.79 1.75 13.59
CA SER A 206 8.40 2.80 14.56
C SER A 206 6.90 3.04 14.61
N VAL A 207 6.13 2.45 13.68
CA VAL A 207 4.68 2.66 13.50
C VAL A 207 4.33 4.11 13.13
N GLU A 208 5.32 4.89 12.68
CA GLU A 208 5.12 6.26 12.23
C GLU A 208 4.45 6.28 10.85
N THR A 209 3.47 7.16 10.66
CA THR A 209 2.77 7.34 9.38
C THR A 209 2.83 8.80 8.96
N TRP A 210 3.31 9.05 7.74
CA TRP A 210 3.42 10.39 7.14
C TRP A 210 2.31 10.69 6.14
N SER A 211 1.80 9.69 5.42
CA SER A 211 0.62 9.85 4.55
C SER A 211 -0.14 8.54 4.33
N THR A 212 -1.42 8.64 3.97
CA THR A 212 -2.31 7.48 3.77
C THR A 212 -2.98 7.52 2.41
N TRP A 213 -2.94 6.40 1.70
CA TRP A 213 -3.49 6.24 0.34
C TRP A 213 -4.55 5.13 0.34
N ARG A 214 -5.82 5.51 0.21
CA ARG A 214 -6.95 4.57 0.13
C ARG A 214 -7.31 4.33 -1.32
N THR A 215 -7.25 3.08 -1.75
CA THR A 215 -7.62 2.69 -3.13
C THR A 215 -9.11 2.99 -3.40
N PRO A 216 -9.50 3.23 -4.66
CA PRO A 216 -10.91 3.37 -5.03
C PRO A 216 -11.78 2.20 -4.55
N ALA A 217 -11.30 0.97 -4.69
CA ALA A 217 -11.99 -0.22 -4.21
C ALA A 217 -12.23 -0.20 -2.69
N HIS A 218 -11.27 0.31 -1.90
CA HIS A 218 -11.44 0.50 -0.46
C HIS A 218 -12.52 1.54 -0.14
N VAL A 219 -12.46 2.72 -0.77
CA VAL A 219 -13.38 3.84 -0.50
C VAL A 219 -14.80 3.50 -0.95
N LEU A 220 -14.97 3.09 -2.20
CA LEU A 220 -16.28 2.80 -2.80
C LEU A 220 -16.90 1.52 -2.24
N GLY A 221 -16.08 0.55 -1.82
CA GLY A 221 -16.51 -0.68 -1.17
C GLY A 221 -16.86 -0.53 0.32
N PHE A 222 -16.80 0.69 0.87
CA PHE A 222 -17.04 1.01 2.29
C PHE A 222 -16.23 0.12 3.25
N TRP A 223 -14.98 -0.16 2.89
CA TRP A 223 -14.14 -1.10 3.64
C TRP A 223 -13.84 -0.64 5.05
N ASP A 224 -13.76 0.67 5.31
CA ASP A 224 -13.71 1.22 6.67
C ASP A 224 -14.82 0.67 7.58
N VAL A 225 -16.04 0.51 7.07
CA VAL A 225 -17.17 -0.05 7.82
C VAL A 225 -17.05 -1.56 7.98
N LYS A 226 -16.67 -2.27 6.90
CA LYS A 226 -16.51 -3.73 6.91
C LYS A 226 -15.43 -4.16 7.92
N LEU A 227 -14.29 -3.46 7.92
CA LEU A 227 -13.16 -3.73 8.81
C LEU A 227 -13.52 -3.45 10.27
N ARG A 228 -14.20 -2.34 10.57
CA ARG A 228 -14.68 -2.06 11.94
C ARG A 228 -15.63 -3.14 12.44
N ARG A 229 -16.63 -3.52 11.64
CA ARG A 229 -17.58 -4.58 12.01
C ARG A 229 -16.90 -5.92 12.25
N ALA A 230 -15.90 -6.27 11.44
CA ALA A 230 -15.13 -7.50 11.63
C ALA A 230 -14.24 -7.43 12.88
N GLY A 231 -13.63 -6.27 13.16
CA GLY A 231 -12.88 -6.02 14.39
C GLY A 231 -13.75 -6.13 15.64
N ASP A 232 -14.91 -5.45 15.65
CA ASP A 232 -15.88 -5.52 16.73
C ASP A 232 -16.41 -6.95 16.94
N ALA A 233 -16.70 -7.68 15.85
CA ALA A 233 -17.09 -9.08 15.92
C ALA A 233 -15.99 -9.97 16.50
N ALA A 234 -14.72 -9.76 16.11
CA ALA A 234 -13.59 -10.49 16.68
C ALA A 234 -13.43 -10.20 18.18
N THR A 235 -13.63 -8.95 18.62
CA THR A 235 -13.60 -8.56 20.04
C THR A 235 -14.76 -9.16 20.84
N LEU A 236 -15.96 -9.27 20.25
CA LEU A 236 -17.13 -9.90 20.88
C LEU A 236 -17.04 -11.44 20.98
N THR A 237 -16.26 -12.08 20.10
CA THR A 237 -16.08 -13.55 20.10
C THR A 237 -14.97 -14.06 21.03
N VAL A 238 -14.28 -13.19 21.76
CA VAL A 238 -13.37 -13.63 22.84
C VAL A 238 -14.20 -13.82 24.11
N PRO A 239 -14.47 -15.06 24.58
CA PRO A 239 -15.03 -15.25 25.90
C PRO A 239 -14.01 -14.75 26.91
N ALA A 240 -14.47 -13.99 27.91
CA ALA A 240 -13.65 -13.61 29.05
C ALA A 240 -13.06 -14.89 29.68
N ALA A 241 -11.80 -15.16 29.39
CA ALA A 241 -11.05 -16.19 30.10
C ALA A 241 -10.90 -15.70 31.54
N GLN A 242 -11.62 -16.40 32.41
CA GLN A 242 -11.70 -16.17 33.83
C GLN A 242 -10.31 -16.15 34.47
N SER A 243 -10.21 -15.26 35.45
CA SER A 243 -9.15 -15.11 36.43
C SER A 243 -8.53 -16.45 36.87
N ARG A 244 -7.20 -16.50 36.84
CA ARG A 244 -6.43 -17.33 37.78
C ARG A 244 -5.26 -16.51 38.29
N ALA A 245 -5.52 -15.77 39.37
CA ALA A 245 -4.51 -15.14 40.20
C ALA A 245 -4.68 -15.70 41.60
N GLU A 246 -3.72 -16.52 42.01
CA GLU A 246 -3.43 -17.11 43.33
C GLU A 246 -2.20 -17.99 43.06
N GLU A 247 -1.01 -17.88 43.65
CA GLU A 247 -0.45 -17.24 44.84
C GLU A 247 1.04 -16.92 44.48
N ALA A 248 1.68 -15.86 44.98
CA ALA A 248 2.19 -15.78 46.35
C ALA A 248 2.46 -14.32 46.76
N ALA A 249 2.13 -14.04 48.02
CA ALA A 249 2.35 -12.82 48.74
C ALA A 249 3.73 -12.79 49.43
N ASP A 250 4.25 -11.57 49.59
CA ASP A 250 5.09 -11.00 50.68
C ASP A 250 5.90 -9.86 50.03
N ASP A 251 6.02 -8.65 50.56
CA ASP A 251 5.49 -8.02 51.77
C ASP A 251 5.88 -6.52 51.69
N ALA A 252 5.25 -5.71 52.55
CA ALA A 252 5.65 -4.38 53.02
C ALA A 252 5.18 -3.08 52.29
N GLU A 253 4.44 -2.33 53.10
CA GLU A 253 3.75 -1.04 52.98
C GLU A 253 4.68 0.18 52.83
N ALA A 254 4.15 1.29 52.28
CA ALA A 254 3.90 2.53 53.05
C ALA A 254 3.60 3.76 52.15
N GLU A 255 2.76 4.63 52.71
CA GLU A 255 1.97 5.73 52.15
C GLU A 255 2.74 7.01 51.75
N ALA A 256 2.14 7.87 50.92
CA ALA A 256 1.69 9.23 51.29
C ALA A 256 1.36 10.14 50.09
N GLU A 257 0.34 10.98 50.29
CA GLU A 257 -0.40 11.86 49.38
C GLU A 257 0.32 13.15 48.90
N ALA A 258 -0.22 13.72 47.80
CA ALA A 258 -0.70 15.12 47.65
C ALA A 258 -0.25 15.88 46.37
N MET A 259 -1.23 16.35 45.59
CA MET A 259 -1.14 17.40 44.54
C MET A 259 -1.29 18.81 45.18
N PRO A 260 -1.37 19.97 44.47
CA PRO A 260 -1.14 20.30 43.05
C PRO A 260 -0.27 21.58 42.85
N THR A 261 0.12 21.92 41.61
CA THR A 261 0.11 23.34 41.15
C THR A 261 0.25 23.56 39.64
N ALA A 262 -0.65 24.42 39.15
CA ALA A 262 -0.55 25.47 38.13
C ALA A 262 -0.15 25.17 36.66
N ALA A 263 -1.04 25.64 35.79
CA ALA A 263 -1.05 25.57 34.34
C ALA A 263 -0.01 26.45 33.63
N ALA A 264 0.39 26.00 32.43
CA ALA A 264 0.76 26.88 31.33
C ALA A 264 0.22 26.27 30.02
N LEU A 265 -0.63 27.02 29.31
CA LEU A 265 -1.24 26.65 28.04
C LEU A 265 -0.18 26.58 26.93
N ALA A 266 -0.06 25.41 26.29
CA ALA A 266 0.63 25.20 25.03
C ALA A 266 -0.41 24.76 23.96
N PRO A 267 -0.20 25.10 22.67
CA PRO A 267 -1.23 25.00 21.64
C PRO A 267 -1.69 23.56 21.43
N SER A 268 -2.99 23.39 21.21
CA SER A 268 -3.64 22.09 21.06
C SER A 268 -2.96 21.25 19.97
N PRO A 269 -2.51 20.02 20.28
CA PRO A 269 -2.05 19.11 19.24
C PRO A 269 -3.24 18.73 18.36
N VAL A 270 -3.01 18.77 17.05
CA VAL A 270 -3.88 18.13 16.05
C VAL A 270 -4.14 16.70 16.53
N PRO A 271 -5.40 16.23 16.59
CA PRO A 271 -5.67 14.89 17.09
C PRO A 271 -4.97 13.89 16.18
N ALA A 272 -3.99 13.17 16.73
CA ALA A 272 -3.51 11.95 16.13
C ALA A 272 -4.73 11.03 16.01
N LEU A 273 -5.23 10.85 14.79
CA LEU A 273 -5.95 9.62 14.50
C LEU A 273 -4.90 8.52 14.74
N ALA A 274 -5.01 7.83 15.87
CA ALA A 274 -4.33 6.57 16.05
C ALA A 274 -4.59 5.76 14.78
N ALA A 275 -3.53 5.47 14.02
CA ALA A 275 -3.63 4.49 12.98
C ALA A 275 -3.96 3.19 13.71
N ASP A 276 -5.24 2.79 13.68
CA ASP A 276 -5.67 1.47 14.11
C ASP A 276 -5.08 0.43 13.14
N ILE A 277 -3.76 0.26 13.18
CA ILE A 277 -3.08 -0.85 12.54
C ILE A 277 -3.35 -2.06 13.42
N ASN A 278 -4.57 -2.58 13.34
CA ASN A 278 -4.92 -3.82 14.00
C ASN A 278 -4.32 -4.99 13.21
N LEU A 279 -3.10 -5.39 13.59
CA LEU A 279 -2.39 -6.53 13.00
C LEU A 279 -2.93 -7.90 13.47
N ARG A 280 -3.85 -7.95 14.46
CA ARG A 280 -4.33 -9.23 15.00
C ARG A 280 -5.26 -9.92 14.00
N GLY A 281 -4.90 -11.14 13.60
CA GLY A 281 -5.72 -11.98 12.74
C GLY A 281 -5.58 -11.73 11.23
N GLN A 282 -4.58 -10.94 10.82
CA GLN A 282 -4.23 -10.79 9.41
C GLN A 282 -3.36 -11.97 8.95
N LEU A 283 -3.58 -12.43 7.72
CA LEU A 283 -2.65 -13.37 7.09
C LEU A 283 -1.39 -12.60 6.73
N ALA A 284 -0.30 -12.90 7.42
CA ALA A 284 1.02 -12.44 7.04
C ALA A 284 1.40 -13.10 5.71
N LEU A 285 1.92 -12.30 4.78
CA LEU A 285 2.40 -12.80 3.48
C LEU A 285 3.81 -13.40 3.58
N PHE A 286 4.41 -13.39 4.77
CA PHE A 286 5.73 -13.89 5.14
C PHE A 286 5.74 -14.36 6.59
#